data_AF-A0A945QPJ6-F1
#
_entry.id   AF-A0A945QPJ6-F1
#
_cell.length_a   1.000
_cell.length_b   1.000
_cell.length_c   1.000
_cell.angle_alpha   90.00
_cell.angle_beta   90.00
_cell.angle_gamma   90.00
#
_symmetry.space_group_name_H-M   'P 1'
#
loop_
_entity.id
_entity.type
_entity.pdbx_description
1 polymer ?
#
loop_
_entity_poly.entity_id
_entity_poly.type
_entity_poly.pdbx_seq_one_letter_code
_entity_poly.pdbx_strand_id
1 'polypeptide(L)'
;RTFAPNGLFQEDNYDFMPIFGPEHSVAFRRKAYLNPQYKECLPSMDFPFGGPRYYLTEGVKTDELRDNEAIVNANYALLPIVSQTEICNEETQLRAIIECPAKTINSRREDHSYQVDTGPIVFPDLSVRHDRYVDGISLAFVAFNAPHFADFVLEVPTTVGEGQQACQVHHYSELLSYKARNTMWSVEA
;
A
#
# COMPACT_ATOMS: atom_id res chain seq x y z
N ARG A 1 -21.95 -9.57 -11.90
CA ARG A 1 -21.76 -8.56 -12.98
C ARG A 1 -21.61 -7.21 -12.31
N THR A 2 -20.54 -6.46 -12.59
CA THR A 2 -20.21 -5.19 -11.90
C THR A 2 -21.29 -4.12 -12.02
N PHE A 3 -21.99 -4.05 -13.16
CA PHE A 3 -23.04 -3.05 -13.45
C PHE A 3 -24.45 -3.68 -13.56
N ALA A 4 -24.76 -4.63 -12.66
CA ALA A 4 -26.08 -5.25 -12.64
C ALA A 4 -27.17 -4.28 -12.13
N PRO A 5 -28.44 -4.42 -12.58
CA PRO A 5 -29.54 -3.58 -12.11
C PRO A 5 -29.91 -3.81 -10.63
N ASN A 6 -29.58 -4.99 -10.07
CA ASN A 6 -29.72 -5.35 -8.65
C ASN A 6 -28.81 -6.55 -8.34
N GLY A 7 -28.69 -6.93 -7.06
CA GLY A 7 -27.88 -8.08 -6.64
C GLY A 7 -26.37 -7.86 -6.85
N LEU A 8 -25.87 -6.70 -6.40
CA LEU A 8 -24.47 -6.29 -6.63
C LEU A 8 -23.45 -7.17 -5.89
N PHE A 9 -23.81 -7.67 -4.71
CA PHE A 9 -22.99 -8.59 -3.93
C PHE A 9 -23.35 -10.05 -4.22
N GLN A 10 -22.34 -10.91 -4.28
CA GLN A 10 -22.46 -12.35 -4.56
C GLN A 10 -21.78 -13.14 -3.43
N GLU A 11 -22.18 -14.39 -3.19
CA GLU A 11 -21.65 -15.21 -2.08
C GLU A 11 -20.14 -15.49 -2.21
N ASP A 12 -19.65 -15.78 -3.41
CA ASP A 12 -18.21 -15.93 -3.70
C ASP A 12 -17.60 -14.60 -4.20
N ASN A 13 -17.71 -13.56 -3.37
CA ASN A 13 -17.12 -12.24 -3.62
C ASN A 13 -15.64 -12.19 -3.22
N TYR A 14 -15.04 -11.02 -3.45
CA TYR A 14 -13.65 -10.74 -3.15
C TYR A 14 -13.48 -9.24 -2.91
N ASP A 15 -12.45 -8.86 -2.16
CA ASP A 15 -12.01 -7.47 -2.17
C ASP A 15 -11.38 -7.17 -3.52
N PHE A 16 -11.95 -6.20 -4.23
CA PHE A 16 -11.44 -5.73 -5.50
C PHE A 16 -10.58 -4.49 -5.29
N MET A 17 -9.28 -4.61 -5.54
CA MET A 17 -8.33 -3.52 -5.32
C MET A 17 -7.55 -3.23 -6.61
N PRO A 18 -8.06 -2.31 -7.45
CA PRO A 18 -7.35 -1.87 -8.63
C PRO A 18 -6.28 -0.84 -8.27
N ILE A 19 -5.10 -0.99 -8.87
CA ILE A 19 -4.01 0.00 -8.84
C ILE A 19 -3.74 0.40 -10.28
N PHE A 20 -3.84 1.71 -10.52
CA PHE A 20 -3.77 2.28 -11.86
C PHE A 20 -2.39 2.89 -12.09
N GLY A 21 -1.66 2.36 -13.07
CA GLY A 21 -0.43 2.96 -13.58
C GLY A 21 -0.64 3.64 -14.93
N PRO A 22 0.36 4.39 -15.42
CA PRO A 22 0.26 5.12 -16.68
C PRO A 22 0.17 4.18 -17.90
N GLU A 23 0.94 3.10 -17.90
CA GLU A 23 0.98 2.13 -19.01
C GLU A 23 0.28 0.82 -18.67
N HIS A 24 0.49 0.33 -17.43
CA HIS A 24 -0.06 -0.92 -16.94
C HIS A 24 -0.78 -0.70 -15.61
N SER A 25 -1.87 -1.43 -15.42
CA SER A 25 -2.65 -1.46 -14.18
C SER A 25 -2.70 -2.88 -13.64
N VAL A 26 -2.91 -3.01 -12.34
CA VAL A 26 -3.08 -4.31 -11.68
C VAL A 26 -4.41 -4.36 -10.93
N ALA A 27 -5.09 -5.48 -11.04
CA ALA A 27 -6.25 -5.81 -10.23
C ALA A 27 -5.90 -6.93 -9.25
N PHE A 28 -6.02 -6.64 -7.95
CA PHE A 28 -6.03 -7.66 -6.91
C PHE A 28 -7.47 -8.10 -6.61
N ARG A 29 -7.71 -9.42 -6.58
CA ARG A 29 -9.00 -10.08 -6.29
C ARG A 29 -8.84 -11.01 -5.10
N ARG A 30 -9.03 -10.45 -3.91
CA ARG A 30 -8.72 -11.13 -2.65
C ARG A 30 -9.93 -11.92 -2.19
N LYS A 31 -9.96 -13.21 -2.54
CA LYS A 31 -10.92 -14.18 -2.02
C LYS A 31 -10.50 -14.66 -0.63
N ALA A 32 -11.43 -15.24 0.11
CA ALA A 32 -11.17 -15.90 1.39
C ALA A 32 -10.29 -17.16 1.29
N TYR A 33 -9.94 -17.59 0.08
CA TYR A 33 -9.10 -18.75 -0.21
C TYR A 33 -8.02 -18.39 -1.25
N LEU A 34 -6.94 -19.18 -1.28
CA LEU A 34 -5.91 -19.05 -2.30
C LEU A 34 -6.52 -19.29 -3.69
N ASN A 35 -6.42 -18.29 -4.57
CA ASN A 35 -7.04 -18.36 -5.89
C ASN A 35 -6.06 -17.92 -6.99
N PRO A 36 -6.05 -18.60 -8.15
CA PRO A 36 -5.12 -18.28 -9.22
C PRO A 36 -5.40 -16.96 -9.94
N GLN A 37 -6.59 -16.37 -9.75
CA GLN A 37 -6.97 -15.06 -10.30
C GLN A 37 -6.70 -13.90 -9.32
N TYR A 38 -5.87 -14.13 -8.29
CA TYR A 38 -5.59 -13.15 -7.24
C TYR A 38 -5.00 -11.85 -7.78
N LYS A 39 -4.09 -11.93 -8.76
CA LYS A 39 -3.41 -10.78 -9.35
C LYS A 39 -3.51 -10.85 -10.87
N GLU A 40 -3.95 -9.78 -11.49
CA GLU A 40 -4.02 -9.64 -12.94
C GLU A 40 -3.42 -8.31 -13.37
N CYS A 41 -2.40 -8.35 -14.23
CA CYS A 41 -1.76 -7.16 -14.78
C CYS A 41 -2.19 -6.98 -16.24
N LEU A 42 -2.67 -5.79 -16.59
CA LEU A 42 -3.21 -5.46 -17.91
C LEU A 42 -2.61 -4.12 -18.38
N PRO A 43 -2.53 -3.87 -19.70
CA PRO A 43 -2.40 -2.50 -20.19
C PRO A 43 -3.51 -1.62 -19.59
N SER A 44 -3.17 -0.40 -19.15
CA SER A 44 -4.10 0.44 -18.39
C SER A 44 -5.36 0.80 -19.18
N MET A 45 -5.26 0.95 -20.50
CA MET A 45 -6.41 1.23 -21.36
C MET A 45 -7.35 0.02 -21.54
N ASP A 46 -6.85 -1.19 -21.35
CA ASP A 46 -7.62 -2.44 -21.45
C ASP A 46 -8.29 -2.79 -20.11
N PHE A 47 -8.03 -2.02 -19.04
CA PHE A 47 -8.66 -2.23 -17.75
C PHE A 47 -10.19 -2.13 -17.91
N PRO A 48 -11.03 -2.98 -17.26
CA PRO A 48 -12.47 -3.12 -17.52
C PRO A 48 -13.36 -1.86 -17.41
N PHE A 49 -12.79 -0.71 -17.04
CA PHE A 49 -13.45 0.59 -16.92
C PHE A 49 -13.02 1.60 -18.01
N GLY A 50 -12.24 1.17 -19.01
CA GLY A 50 -11.71 2.04 -20.07
C GLY A 50 -10.49 2.87 -19.65
N GLY A 51 -9.77 2.40 -18.63
CA GLY A 51 -8.56 3.03 -18.09
C GLY A 51 -8.81 4.27 -17.21
N PRO A 52 -7.79 4.69 -16.44
CA PRO A 52 -7.88 5.85 -15.55
C PRO A 52 -7.84 7.18 -16.31
N ARG A 53 -8.59 8.18 -15.84
CA ARG A 53 -8.39 9.59 -16.18
C ARG A 53 -8.11 10.36 -14.90
N TYR A 54 -6.90 10.90 -14.77
CA TYR A 54 -6.47 11.57 -13.55
C TYR A 54 -6.88 13.04 -13.57
N TYR A 55 -7.61 13.47 -12.54
CA TYR A 55 -7.89 14.87 -12.23
C TYR A 55 -7.35 15.12 -10.82
N LEU A 56 -6.06 15.48 -10.74
CA LEU A 56 -5.40 15.76 -9.46
C LEU A 56 -5.63 17.23 -9.10
N THR A 57 -5.96 17.47 -7.83
CA THR A 57 -6.03 18.81 -7.26
C THR A 57 -4.73 19.06 -6.50
N GLU A 58 -4.11 20.22 -6.73
CA GLU A 58 -2.95 20.64 -5.96
C GLU A 58 -3.40 21.15 -4.58
N GLY A 59 -2.66 20.77 -3.53
CA GLY A 59 -2.88 21.34 -2.20
C GLY A 59 -2.52 22.82 -2.18
N VAL A 60 -3.28 23.62 -1.44
CA VAL A 60 -3.03 25.05 -1.25
C VAL A 60 -1.68 25.28 -0.57
N LYS A 61 -1.34 24.40 0.36
CA LYS A 61 -0.07 24.43 1.10
C LYS A 61 0.36 23.02 1.49
N THR A 62 1.67 22.78 1.42
CA THR A 62 2.30 21.54 1.89
C THR A 62 3.47 21.89 2.80
N ASP A 63 3.45 21.38 4.03
CA ASP A 63 4.52 21.58 5.02
C ASP A 63 5.12 20.22 5.42
N GLU A 64 6.46 20.17 5.50
CA GLU A 64 7.18 19.00 6.01
C GLU A 64 7.10 18.94 7.54
N LEU A 65 6.67 17.81 8.08
CA LEU A 65 6.59 17.53 9.51
C LEU A 65 7.93 16.92 9.97
N ARG A 66 8.90 17.79 10.28
CA ARG A 66 10.32 17.43 10.44
C ARG A 66 10.67 16.67 11.72
N ASP A 67 9.81 16.73 12.71
CA ASP A 67 10.03 16.09 14.00
C ASP A 67 8.75 15.45 14.55
N ASN A 68 8.93 14.67 15.60
CA ASN A 68 7.87 13.93 16.27
C ASN A 68 6.75 14.85 16.79
N GLU A 69 7.10 16.02 17.32
CA GLU A 69 6.12 16.97 17.84
C GLU A 69 5.24 17.52 16.71
N ALA A 70 5.84 17.92 15.58
CA ALA A 70 5.11 18.38 14.41
C ALA A 70 4.15 17.30 13.85
N ILE A 71 4.61 16.05 13.77
CA ILE A 71 3.79 14.92 13.30
C ILE A 71 2.59 14.71 14.23
N VAL A 72 2.82 14.65 15.54
CA VAL A 72 1.78 14.43 16.53
C VAL A 72 0.79 15.59 16.58
N ASN A 73 1.27 16.83 16.50
CA ASN A 73 0.42 18.02 16.47
C ASN A 73 -0.45 18.07 15.22
N ALA A 74 0.11 17.77 14.04
CA ALA A 74 -0.65 17.68 12.80
C ALA A 74 -1.75 16.59 12.87
N ASN A 75 -1.42 15.43 13.44
CA ASN A 75 -2.37 14.34 13.64
C ASN A 75 -3.53 14.75 14.56
N TYR A 76 -3.25 15.44 15.66
CA TYR A 76 -4.30 15.94 16.57
C TYR A 76 -5.08 17.14 16.03
N ALA A 77 -4.49 17.91 15.12
CA ALA A 77 -5.17 18.96 14.36
C ALA A 77 -6.03 18.42 13.21
N LEU A 78 -6.05 17.09 13.01
CA LEU A 78 -6.78 16.41 11.93
C LEU A 78 -6.37 16.90 10.54
N LEU A 79 -5.11 17.31 10.39
CA LEU A 79 -4.57 17.67 9.08
C LEU A 79 -4.43 16.40 8.22
N PRO A 80 -4.73 16.46 6.92
CA PRO A 80 -4.34 15.40 6.00
C PRO A 80 -2.82 15.22 6.03
N ILE A 81 -2.35 14.02 6.37
CA ILE A 81 -0.93 13.68 6.41
C ILE A 81 -0.61 12.65 5.33
N VAL A 82 0.44 12.92 4.55
CA VAL A 82 1.01 12.02 3.54
C VAL A 82 2.39 11.58 4.01
N SER A 83 2.64 10.27 3.99
CA SER A 83 3.97 9.72 4.16
C SER A 83 4.64 9.49 2.81
N GLN A 84 5.95 9.69 2.76
CA GLN A 84 6.82 9.18 1.71
C GLN A 84 7.85 8.25 2.36
N THR A 85 7.86 6.99 1.95
CA THR A 85 8.85 5.99 2.36
C THR A 85 9.71 5.64 1.16
N GLU A 86 10.99 5.99 1.22
CA GLU A 86 11.96 5.68 0.18
C GLU A 86 12.81 4.47 0.58
N ILE A 87 12.88 3.49 -0.31
CA ILE A 87 13.70 2.28 -0.18
C ILE A 87 14.57 2.09 -1.42
N CYS A 88 15.71 1.43 -1.26
CA CYS A 88 16.65 1.14 -2.34
C CYS A 88 17.25 -0.26 -2.18
N ASN A 89 17.73 -0.82 -3.30
CA ASN A 89 18.51 -2.04 -3.34
C ASN A 89 19.85 -1.76 -4.03
N GLU A 90 20.96 -1.99 -3.32
CA GLU A 90 22.30 -1.69 -3.81
C GLU A 90 22.76 -2.66 -4.91
N GLU A 91 22.31 -3.91 -4.92
CA GLU A 91 22.71 -4.90 -5.92
C GLU A 91 22.04 -4.62 -7.27
N THR A 92 20.73 -4.36 -7.24
CA THR A 92 19.96 -4.08 -8.46
C THR A 92 20.02 -2.62 -8.88
N GLN A 93 20.48 -1.71 -8.00
CA GLN A 93 20.44 -0.25 -8.18
C GLN A 93 19.01 0.27 -8.42
N LEU A 94 18.00 -0.45 -7.91
CA LEU A 94 16.61 -0.02 -7.95
C LEU A 94 16.28 0.84 -6.74
N ARG A 95 15.36 1.77 -6.94
CA ARG A 95 14.88 2.72 -5.93
C ARG A 95 13.38 2.90 -6.11
N ALA A 96 12.66 2.95 -5.00
CA ALA A 96 11.24 3.28 -4.98
C ALA A 96 10.93 4.35 -3.93
N ILE A 97 9.97 5.20 -4.26
CA ILE A 97 9.33 6.13 -3.33
C ILE A 97 7.87 5.68 -3.23
N ILE A 98 7.47 5.24 -2.04
CA ILE A 98 6.10 4.86 -1.73
C ILE A 98 5.46 6.06 -1.06
N GLU A 99 4.57 6.73 -1.77
CA GLU A 99 3.81 7.88 -1.25
C GLU A 99 2.36 7.46 -0.99
N CYS A 100 1.88 7.69 0.23
CA CYS A 100 0.50 7.35 0.57
C CYS A 100 -0.04 8.20 1.74
N PRO A 101 -1.36 8.39 1.85
CA PRO A 101 -1.95 8.98 3.03
C PRO A 101 -1.61 8.13 4.27
N ALA A 102 -1.15 8.78 5.34
CA ALA A 102 -0.94 8.13 6.63
C ALA A 102 -2.31 7.91 7.33
N LYS A 103 -3.08 6.93 6.83
CA LYS A 103 -4.47 6.68 7.26
C LYS A 103 -4.63 6.38 8.76
N THR A 104 -3.59 5.82 9.38
CA THR A 104 -3.56 5.50 10.79
C THR A 104 -2.21 5.91 11.37
N ILE A 105 -2.24 6.69 12.44
CA ILE A 105 -1.07 7.07 13.23
C ILE A 105 -1.40 6.79 14.69
N ASN A 106 -0.75 5.77 15.27
CA ASN A 106 -0.76 5.58 16.71
C ASN A 106 0.14 6.65 17.33
N SER A 107 -0.35 7.42 18.30
CA SER A 107 0.45 8.50 18.92
C SER A 107 0.22 8.58 20.41
N ARG A 108 1.23 9.08 21.12
CA ARG A 108 1.20 9.38 22.55
C ARG A 108 1.58 10.84 22.77
N ARG A 109 0.81 11.54 23.60
CA ARG A 109 0.95 12.99 23.78
C ARG A 109 2.14 13.35 24.66
N GLU A 110 2.41 12.52 25.67
CA GLU A 110 3.36 12.82 26.75
C GLU A 110 4.81 12.93 26.25
N ASP A 111 5.19 12.11 25.26
CA ASP A 111 6.55 12.02 24.73
C ASP A 111 6.62 12.27 23.21
N HIS A 112 5.50 12.69 22.62
CA HIS A 112 5.33 12.87 21.18
C HIS A 112 5.71 11.64 20.35
N SER A 113 5.66 10.41 20.91
CA SER A 113 5.89 9.21 20.12
C SER A 113 4.75 9.00 19.11
N TYR A 114 5.12 8.54 17.92
CA TYR A 114 4.18 8.19 16.86
C TYR A 114 4.58 6.86 16.21
N GLN A 115 3.63 6.20 15.56
CA GLN A 115 3.87 5.11 14.66
C GLN A 115 2.86 5.22 13.53
N VAL A 116 3.36 5.39 12.30
CA VAL A 116 2.55 5.16 11.10
C VAL A 116 2.35 3.66 10.98
N ASP A 117 1.11 3.24 10.74
CA ASP A 117 0.76 1.86 10.43
C ASP A 117 -0.35 1.89 9.38
N THR A 118 0.02 1.86 8.11
CA THR A 118 -0.94 2.08 7.03
C THR A 118 -0.83 1.03 5.95
N GLY A 119 -2.00 0.69 5.41
CA GLY A 119 -2.10 -0.25 4.32
C GLY A 119 -3.56 -0.50 3.93
N PRO A 120 -3.78 -1.38 2.95
CA PRO A 120 -2.74 -1.87 2.06
C PRO A 120 -2.13 -0.73 1.21
N ILE A 121 -0.83 -0.83 0.95
CA ILE A 121 -0.04 -0.02 0.03
C ILE A 121 0.53 -0.90 -1.08
N VAL A 122 1.03 -0.25 -2.13
CA VAL A 122 1.80 -0.89 -3.21
C VAL A 122 3.25 -1.05 -2.75
N PHE A 123 3.70 -2.29 -2.65
CA PHE A 123 5.10 -2.62 -2.39
C PHE A 123 5.78 -3.07 -3.69
N PRO A 124 6.85 -2.38 -4.14
CA PRO A 124 7.63 -2.81 -5.30
C PRO A 124 8.76 -3.76 -4.89
N ASP A 125 8.84 -4.93 -5.50
CA ASP A 125 9.98 -5.82 -5.40
C ASP A 125 11.20 -5.19 -6.10
N LEU A 126 12.21 -4.85 -5.32
CA LEU A 126 13.47 -4.28 -5.80
C LEU A 126 14.60 -5.32 -5.92
N SER A 127 14.33 -6.59 -5.58
CA SER A 127 15.33 -7.66 -5.62
C SER A 127 15.62 -8.15 -7.04
N VAL A 128 14.71 -7.90 -7.98
CA VAL A 128 14.87 -8.26 -9.39
C VAL A 128 14.36 -7.14 -10.30
N ARG A 129 14.91 -7.07 -11.51
CA ARG A 129 14.40 -6.19 -12.57
C ARG A 129 13.34 -6.93 -13.36
N HIS A 130 12.09 -6.53 -13.17
CA HIS A 130 10.96 -7.03 -13.95
C HIS A 130 10.90 -6.36 -15.32
N ASP A 131 10.49 -7.10 -16.35
CA ASP A 131 10.24 -6.55 -17.69
C ASP A 131 9.17 -5.44 -17.66
N ARG A 132 8.14 -5.61 -16.82
CA ARG A 132 7.15 -4.58 -16.49
C ARG A 132 7.15 -4.36 -14.99
N TYR A 133 7.28 -3.11 -14.55
CA TYR A 133 7.30 -2.81 -13.10
C TYR A 133 6.06 -3.32 -12.35
N VAL A 134 4.90 -3.35 -13.01
CA VAL A 134 3.65 -3.86 -12.42
C VAL A 134 3.73 -5.32 -11.98
N ASP A 135 4.58 -6.12 -12.63
CA ASP A 135 4.75 -7.55 -12.31
C ASP A 135 5.41 -7.74 -10.94
N GLY A 136 6.26 -6.81 -10.53
CA GLY A 136 6.93 -6.80 -9.22
C GLY A 136 6.14 -6.17 -8.08
N ILE A 137 4.86 -5.83 -8.29
CA ILE A 137 4.04 -5.20 -7.24
C ILE A 137 3.36 -6.24 -6.35
N SER A 138 3.51 -6.08 -5.04
CA SER A 138 2.77 -6.81 -4.01
C SER A 138 1.94 -5.84 -3.16
N LEU A 139 0.98 -6.38 -2.39
CA LEU A 139 0.27 -5.62 -1.37
C LEU A 139 1.00 -5.75 -0.04
N ALA A 140 1.13 -4.64 0.69
CA ALA A 140 1.74 -4.65 2.00
C ALA A 140 1.06 -3.67 2.97
N PHE A 141 1.28 -3.84 4.26
CA PHE A 141 1.21 -2.74 5.21
C PHE A 141 2.62 -2.21 5.46
N VAL A 142 2.74 -0.91 5.73
CA VAL A 142 3.98 -0.27 6.14
C VAL A 142 3.85 0.30 7.54
N ALA A 143 4.88 0.09 8.36
CA ALA A 143 5.00 0.64 9.68
C ALA A 143 6.36 1.33 9.90
N PHE A 144 6.35 2.51 10.52
CA PHE A 144 7.57 3.18 10.98
C PHE A 144 7.26 4.19 12.09
N ASN A 145 8.24 4.41 12.96
CA ASN A 145 8.22 5.41 14.02
C ASN A 145 9.48 6.30 14.04
N ALA A 146 10.35 6.14 13.04
CA ALA A 146 11.60 6.85 12.91
C ALA A 146 11.92 7.10 11.42
N PRO A 147 12.78 8.09 11.10
CA PRO A 147 13.00 8.50 9.72
C PRO A 147 13.87 7.55 8.89
N HIS A 148 14.52 6.55 9.52
CA HIS A 148 15.63 5.80 8.90
C HIS A 148 15.34 4.31 8.63
N PHE A 149 14.13 3.83 8.97
CA PHE A 149 13.72 2.45 8.70
C PHE A 149 12.22 2.37 8.42
N ALA A 150 11.80 1.35 7.68
CA ALA A 150 10.40 0.99 7.54
C ALA A 150 10.25 -0.52 7.55
N ASP A 151 9.30 -0.99 8.34
CA ASP A 151 8.89 -2.38 8.35
C ASP A 151 7.68 -2.57 7.44
N PHE A 152 7.65 -3.71 6.77
CA PHE A 152 6.57 -4.10 5.88
C PHE A 152 6.07 -5.48 6.27
N VAL A 153 4.77 -5.70 6.10
CA VAL A 153 4.21 -7.06 6.03
C VAL A 153 3.52 -7.23 4.70
N LEU A 154 3.98 -8.20 3.90
CA LEU A 154 3.47 -8.48 2.56
C LEU A 154 2.37 -9.54 2.61
N GLU A 155 1.37 -9.36 1.76
CA GLU A 155 0.34 -10.36 1.51
C GLU A 155 0.88 -11.47 0.61
N VAL A 156 0.99 -12.68 1.15
CA VAL A 156 1.54 -13.86 0.46
C VAL A 156 0.65 -15.09 0.69
N PRO A 157 0.81 -16.17 -0.09
CA PRO A 157 0.21 -17.45 0.23
C PRO A 157 0.69 -17.96 1.60
N THR A 158 -0.26 -18.23 2.50
CA THR A 158 0.00 -18.62 3.88
C THR A 158 -0.88 -19.79 4.26
N THR A 159 -0.30 -20.83 4.87
CA THR A 159 -1.05 -21.96 5.42
C THR A 159 -1.70 -21.55 6.74
N VAL A 160 -3.00 -21.78 6.87
CA VAL A 160 -3.78 -21.57 8.10
C VAL A 160 -4.44 -22.89 8.53
N GLY A 161 -4.60 -23.07 9.84
CA GLY A 161 -5.11 -24.33 10.43
C GLY A 161 -4.04 -25.42 10.54
N GLU A 162 -4.46 -26.59 11.04
CA GLU A 162 -3.56 -27.73 11.31
C GLU A 162 -4.11 -29.04 10.73
N GLY A 163 -3.20 -29.98 10.43
CA GLY A 163 -3.56 -31.33 9.99
C GLY A 163 -4.44 -31.37 8.75
N GLN A 164 -5.54 -32.13 8.82
CA GLN A 164 -6.49 -32.28 7.70
C GLN A 164 -7.33 -31.03 7.42
N GLN A 165 -7.33 -30.03 8.31
CA GLN A 165 -8.05 -28.77 8.13
C GLN A 165 -7.16 -27.64 7.60
N ALA A 166 -5.86 -27.91 7.40
CA ALA A 166 -4.95 -26.91 6.86
C ALA A 166 -5.36 -26.50 5.44
N CYS A 167 -5.42 -25.20 5.18
CA CYS A 167 -5.66 -24.65 3.85
C CYS A 167 -4.74 -23.46 3.59
N GLN A 168 -4.61 -23.05 2.33
CA GLN A 168 -3.86 -21.84 1.96
C GLN A 168 -4.80 -20.68 1.65
N VAL A 169 -4.42 -19.51 2.15
CA VAL A 169 -5.08 -18.23 1.91
C VAL A 169 -4.03 -17.17 1.56
N HIS A 170 -4.46 -16.02 1.06
CA HIS A 170 -3.58 -14.84 1.02
C HIS A 170 -3.62 -14.14 2.38
N HIS A 171 -2.49 -14.03 3.05
CA HIS A 171 -2.38 -13.37 4.34
C HIS A 171 -1.11 -12.51 4.45
N TYR A 172 -1.19 -11.45 5.24
CA TYR A 172 -0.05 -10.59 5.57
C TYR A 172 0.86 -11.33 6.55
N SER A 173 1.83 -12.11 6.03
CA SER A 173 2.69 -12.96 6.86
C SER A 173 4.17 -12.94 6.51
N GLU A 174 4.56 -12.32 5.40
CA GLU A 174 5.98 -12.13 5.10
C GLU A 174 6.43 -10.78 5.67
N LEU A 175 7.33 -10.83 6.66
CA LEU A 175 7.87 -9.65 7.33
C LEU A 175 9.17 -9.22 6.67
N LEU A 176 9.25 -7.94 6.28
CA LEU A 176 10.45 -7.32 5.73
C LEU A 176 10.80 -6.07 6.53
N SER A 177 12.09 -5.79 6.68
CA SER A 177 12.58 -4.55 7.28
C SER A 177 13.64 -3.93 6.39
N TYR A 178 13.47 -2.65 6.07
CA TYR A 178 14.38 -1.92 5.20
C TYR A 178 14.99 -0.73 5.93
N LYS A 179 16.28 -0.48 5.65
CA LYS A 179 16.81 0.88 5.78
C LYS A 179 16.05 1.75 4.78
N ALA A 180 15.43 2.81 5.29
CA ALA A 180 14.54 3.66 4.51
C ALA A 180 14.82 5.14 4.80
N ARG A 181 14.26 6.02 3.98
CA ARG A 181 14.09 7.43 4.31
C ARG A 181 12.61 7.75 4.36
N ASN A 182 12.09 8.00 5.56
CA ASN A 182 10.70 8.42 5.75
C ASN A 182 10.62 9.93 5.93
N THR A 183 9.72 10.56 5.18
CA THR A 183 9.32 11.95 5.38
C THR A 183 7.81 12.05 5.47
N MET A 184 7.32 13.01 6.25
CA MET A 184 5.90 13.20 6.54
C MET A 184 5.52 14.62 6.15
N TRP A 185 4.34 14.78 5.53
CA TRP A 185 3.88 16.05 5.00
C TRP A 185 2.44 16.30 5.43
N SER A 186 2.13 17.49 5.93
CA SER A 186 0.74 17.93 6.04
C SER A 186 0.31 18.65 4.77
N VAL A 187 -0.92 18.41 4.32
CA VAL A 187 -1.51 19.02 3.13
C VAL A 187 -2.75 19.81 3.50
N GLU A 188 -2.76 21.10 3.18
CA GLU A 188 -3.94 21.98 3.25
C GLU A 188 -4.66 21.93 1.89
N ALA A 189 -5.94 21.59 1.92
CA ALA A 189 -6.79 21.43 0.74
C ALA A 189 -7.64 22.67 0.46
#